data_AF-A0A1R1SLC0-F1
#
_entry.id   AF-A0A1R1SLC0-F1
#
_cell.length_a   1.000
_cell.length_b   1.000
_cell.length_c   1.000
_cell.angle_alpha   90.00
_cell.angle_beta   90.00
_cell.angle_gamma   90.00
#
_symmetry.space_group_name_H-M   'P 1'
#
loop_
_entity.id
_entity.type
_entity.pdbx_description
1 polymer ?
#
loop_
_entity_poly.entity_id
_entity_poly.type
_entity_poly.pdbx_seq_one_letter_code
_entity_poly.pdbx_strand_id
1 'polypeptide(L)'
;MIAECVARPGREDRLRTTLEALIEPSLEEPGCLAYRPYADPNNPGHMVVVAEWTGPEALARHGATPHVHHARQVLDLVLAEPMAVRRLVVQGALAQGALAQEPVAQESVSEGLAAEGLASEGLAAEGLAAEGLASDGLASSK
;
A
#
# COMPACT_ATOMS: atom_id res chain seq x y z
N MET A 1 11.42 -13.42 8.17
CA MET A 1 10.25 -13.10 7.33
C MET A 1 10.21 -14.09 6.19
N ILE A 2 9.03 -14.61 5.88
CA ILE A 2 8.76 -15.34 4.64
C ILE A 2 7.67 -14.56 3.89
N ALA A 3 7.87 -14.31 2.60
CA ALA A 3 6.87 -13.74 1.71
C ALA A 3 6.65 -14.68 0.52
N GLU A 4 5.41 -15.12 0.32
CA GLU A 4 5.02 -16.06 -0.73
C GLU A 4 4.23 -15.32 -1.80
N CYS A 5 4.62 -15.54 -3.06
CA CYS A 5 4.10 -14.83 -4.23
C CYS A 5 3.75 -15.83 -5.33
N VAL A 6 2.52 -15.75 -5.85
CA VAL A 6 2.06 -16.53 -7.00
C VAL A 6 1.73 -15.60 -8.15
N ALA A 7 2.45 -15.72 -9.27
CA ALA A 7 2.24 -14.95 -10.49
C ALA A 7 0.98 -15.40 -11.23
N ARG A 8 0.34 -14.46 -11.94
CA ARG A 8 -0.61 -14.78 -13.00
C ARG A 8 0.12 -15.51 -14.15
N PRO A 9 -0.57 -16.39 -14.90
CA PRO A 9 0.00 -17.02 -16.08
C PRO A 9 0.60 -15.99 -17.05
N GLY A 10 1.84 -16.20 -17.47
CA GLY A 10 2.57 -15.30 -18.38
C GLY A 10 3.22 -14.08 -17.69
N ARG A 11 3.22 -14.02 -16.35
CA ARG A 11 3.87 -12.96 -15.55
C ARG A 11 5.04 -13.46 -14.71
N GLU A 12 5.45 -14.71 -14.89
CA GLU A 12 6.47 -15.40 -14.09
C GLU A 12 7.82 -14.67 -14.12
N ASP A 13 8.29 -14.27 -15.30
CA ASP A 13 9.56 -13.53 -15.44
C ASP A 13 9.48 -12.13 -14.82
N ARG A 14 8.30 -11.49 -14.87
CA ARG A 14 8.09 -10.20 -14.22
C ARG A 14 8.13 -10.35 -12.71
N LEU A 15 7.48 -11.38 -12.14
CA LEU A 15 7.58 -11.70 -10.72
C LEU A 15 9.03 -11.90 -10.30
N ARG A 16 9.76 -12.77 -11.02
CA ARG A 16 11.18 -13.05 -10.76
C ARG A 16 12.02 -11.78 -10.75
N THR A 17 11.94 -10.99 -11.82
CA THR A 17 12.71 -9.74 -11.96
C THR A 17 12.38 -8.76 -10.83
N THR A 18 11.10 -8.64 -10.45
CA THR A 18 10.68 -7.75 -9.37
C THR A 18 11.22 -8.21 -8.01
N LEU A 19 11.24 -9.50 -7.71
CA LEU A 19 11.79 -10.01 -6.45
C LEU A 19 13.33 -9.97 -6.41
N GLU A 20 14.00 -10.22 -7.55
CA GLU A 20 15.45 -10.12 -7.66
C GLU A 20 15.95 -8.67 -7.52
N ALA A 21 15.21 -7.69 -8.04
CA ALA A 21 15.51 -6.26 -7.89
C ALA A 21 15.46 -5.77 -6.43
N LEU A 22 14.87 -6.54 -5.51
CA LEU A 22 14.86 -6.22 -4.09
C LEU A 22 16.14 -6.69 -3.36
N ILE A 23 16.93 -7.59 -3.95
CA ILE A 23 18.05 -8.24 -3.25
C ILE A 23 19.09 -7.21 -2.79
N GLU A 24 19.73 -6.52 -3.73
CA GLU A 24 20.81 -5.56 -3.44
C GLU A 24 20.37 -4.46 -2.46
N PRO A 25 19.29 -3.70 -2.73
CA PRO A 25 18.92 -2.61 -1.84
C PRO A 25 18.48 -3.10 -0.46
N SER A 26 17.89 -4.29 -0.33
CA SER A 26 17.53 -4.83 0.99
C SER A 26 18.76 -5.30 1.77
N LEU A 27 19.77 -5.86 1.12
CA LEU A 27 21.03 -6.25 1.79
C LEU A 27 21.83 -5.04 2.29
N GLU A 28 21.66 -3.87 1.67
CA GLU A 28 22.26 -2.61 2.13
C GLU A 28 21.53 -1.99 3.33
N GLU A 29 20.33 -2.47 3.68
CA GLU A 29 19.57 -1.90 4.78
C GLU A 29 20.16 -2.24 6.17
N PRO A 30 20.26 -1.25 7.07
CA PRO A 30 20.66 -1.50 8.46
C PRO A 30 19.69 -2.47 9.17
N GLY A 31 20.19 -3.67 9.42
CA GLY A 31 19.49 -4.74 10.13
C GLY A 31 18.96 -5.86 9.23
N CYS A 32 19.17 -5.80 7.91
CA CYS A 32 18.99 -6.97 7.05
C CYS A 32 20.18 -7.91 7.23
N LEU A 33 19.93 -9.16 7.58
CA LEU A 33 20.96 -10.20 7.76
C LEU A 33 21.04 -11.13 6.53
N ALA A 34 19.90 -11.35 5.88
CA ALA A 34 19.80 -12.10 4.64
C ALA A 34 18.54 -11.70 3.88
N TYR A 35 18.62 -11.71 2.54
CA TYR A 35 17.46 -11.54 1.66
C TYR A 35 17.61 -12.48 0.47
N ARG A 36 16.75 -13.51 0.36
CA ARG A 36 16.88 -14.56 -0.65
C ARG A 36 15.54 -14.92 -1.28
N PRO A 37 15.32 -14.62 -2.56
CA PRO A 37 14.24 -15.21 -3.35
C PRO A 37 14.55 -16.68 -3.71
N TYR A 38 13.53 -17.53 -3.66
CA TYR A 38 13.56 -18.93 -4.08
C TYR A 38 12.45 -19.16 -5.10
N ALA A 39 12.73 -19.93 -6.15
CA ALA A 39 11.73 -20.39 -7.10
C ALA A 39 11.27 -21.81 -6.74
N ASP A 40 9.98 -22.08 -6.88
CA ASP A 40 9.44 -23.44 -6.75
C ASP A 40 9.77 -24.26 -8.00
N PRO A 41 10.51 -25.38 -7.89
CA PRO A 41 10.87 -26.19 -9.05
C PRO A 41 9.66 -26.88 -9.71
N ASN A 42 8.53 -26.99 -9.01
CA ASN A 42 7.32 -27.63 -9.51
C ASN A 42 6.27 -26.62 -10.00
N ASN A 43 6.46 -25.33 -9.73
CA ASN A 43 5.56 -24.26 -10.15
C ASN A 43 6.36 -23.00 -10.52
N PRO A 44 6.60 -22.74 -11.82
CA PRO A 44 7.40 -21.59 -12.24
C PRO A 44 6.77 -20.24 -11.91
N GLY A 45 5.46 -20.20 -11.60
CA GLY A 45 4.78 -19.00 -11.14
C GLY A 45 4.84 -18.78 -9.63
N HIS A 46 5.43 -19.69 -8.86
CA HIS A 46 5.50 -19.59 -7.40
C HIS A 46 6.92 -19.27 -6.93
N MET A 47 7.06 -18.20 -6.16
CA MET A 47 8.33 -17.78 -5.57
C MET A 47 8.15 -17.40 -4.10
N VAL A 48 9.19 -17.66 -3.31
CA VAL A 48 9.23 -17.39 -1.88
C VAL A 48 10.45 -16.55 -1.56
N VAL A 49 10.27 -15.40 -0.90
CA VAL A 49 11.37 -14.64 -0.32
C VAL A 49 11.53 -15.03 1.14
N VAL A 50 12.72 -15.52 1.50
CA VAL A 50 13.12 -15.70 2.90
C VAL A 50 14.13 -14.62 3.25
N ALA A 51 13.76 -13.77 4.20
CA ALA A 51 14.62 -12.71 4.69
C ALA A 51 14.78 -12.76 6.20
N GLU A 52 15.99 -12.52 6.67
CA GLU A 52 16.35 -12.47 8.08
C GLU A 52 16.68 -11.04 8.47
N TRP A 53 16.17 -10.63 9.63
CA TRP A 53 16.28 -9.27 10.13
C TRP A 53 16.70 -9.31 11.59
N THR A 54 17.48 -8.33 12.03
CA THR A 54 17.92 -8.21 13.43
C THR A 54 16.76 -8.05 14.42
N GLY A 55 15.60 -7.60 13.97
CA GLY A 55 14.42 -7.44 14.80
C GLY A 55 13.21 -6.90 14.05
N PRO A 56 12.05 -6.79 14.72
CA PRO A 56 10.81 -6.30 14.12
C PRO A 56 10.90 -4.84 13.66
N GLU A 57 11.69 -4.00 14.32
CA GLU A 57 11.88 -2.59 13.93
C GLU A 57 12.64 -2.48 12.60
N ALA A 58 13.65 -3.32 12.37
CA ALA A 58 14.38 -3.36 11.10
C ALA A 58 13.44 -3.79 9.96
N LEU A 59 12.65 -4.84 10.19
CA LEU A 59 11.64 -5.28 9.24
C LEU A 59 10.55 -4.23 8.98
N ALA A 60 10.13 -3.48 9.99
CA ALA A 60 9.15 -2.40 9.81
C ALA A 60 9.70 -1.28 8.93
N ARG A 61 10.97 -0.88 9.13
CA ARG A 61 11.65 0.10 8.27
C ARG A 61 11.77 -0.39 6.83
N HIS A 62 12.16 -1.66 6.64
CA HIS A 62 12.19 -2.30 5.32
C HIS A 62 10.84 -2.16 4.60
N GLY A 63 9.74 -2.43 5.30
CA GLY A 63 8.40 -2.30 4.76
C GLY A 63 8.02 -0.89 4.29
N ALA A 64 8.77 0.14 4.66
CA ALA A 64 8.55 1.55 4.31
C ALA A 64 9.59 2.10 3.31
N THR A 65 10.52 1.28 2.80
CA THR A 65 11.55 1.76 1.87
C THR A 65 10.98 2.02 0.47
N PRO A 66 11.56 2.96 -0.30
CA PRO A 66 11.09 3.25 -1.66
C PRO A 66 11.09 2.05 -2.60
N HIS A 67 12.10 1.17 -2.49
CA HIS A 67 12.19 -0.02 -3.35
C HIS A 67 11.10 -1.05 -3.03
N VAL A 68 10.73 -1.22 -1.75
CA VAL A 68 9.60 -2.07 -1.36
C VAL A 68 8.27 -1.47 -1.83
N HIS A 69 8.07 -0.16 -1.68
CA HIS A 69 6.88 0.50 -2.20
C HIS A 69 6.73 0.34 -3.72
N HIS A 70 7.82 0.53 -4.47
CA HIS A 70 7.81 0.32 -5.92
C HIS A 70 7.50 -1.13 -6.28
N ALA A 71 8.14 -2.10 -5.61
CA ALA A 71 7.87 -3.51 -5.87
C ALA A 71 6.41 -3.88 -5.59
N ARG A 72 5.81 -3.38 -4.50
CA ARG A 72 4.38 -3.62 -4.21
C ARG A 72 3.47 -3.16 -5.35
N GLN A 73 3.69 -1.97 -5.90
CA GLN A 73 2.92 -1.47 -7.04
C GLN A 73 3.03 -2.37 -8.27
N VAL A 74 4.21 -2.96 -8.52
CA VAL A 74 4.40 -3.92 -9.61
C VAL A 74 3.73 -5.26 -9.29
N LEU A 75 3.86 -5.74 -8.06
CA LEU A 75 3.29 -7.00 -7.61
C LEU A 75 1.76 -6.99 -7.68
N ASP A 76 1.10 -5.86 -7.39
CA ASP A 76 -0.35 -5.71 -7.52
C ASP A 76 -0.88 -6.05 -8.93
N LEU A 77 -0.04 -5.84 -9.96
CA LEU A 77 -0.38 -6.13 -11.36
C LEU A 77 0.04 -7.54 -11.81
N VAL A 78 0.93 -8.18 -11.06
CA VAL A 78 1.63 -9.42 -11.44
C VAL A 78 1.04 -10.63 -10.74
N LEU A 79 0.64 -10.49 -9.48
CA LEU A 79 0.21 -11.61 -8.66
C LEU A 79 -1.22 -12.06 -9.00
N ALA A 80 -1.42 -13.38 -8.95
CA ALA A 80 -2.73 -14.02 -9.11
C ALA A 80 -3.59 -13.87 -7.84
N GLU A 81 -2.93 -13.74 -6.69
CA GLU A 81 -3.51 -13.59 -5.37
C GLU A 81 -2.65 -12.66 -4.50
N PRO A 82 -3.18 -12.08 -3.41
CA PRO A 82 -2.39 -11.24 -2.52
C PRO A 82 -1.16 -11.97 -1.98
N MET A 83 -0.02 -11.28 -1.93
CA MET A 83 1.21 -11.81 -1.33
C MET A 83 0.97 -12.19 0.14
N ALA A 84 1.31 -13.44 0.51
CA ALA A 84 1.21 -13.90 1.88
C ALA A 84 2.52 -13.64 2.63
N VAL A 85 2.47 -12.93 3.76
CA VAL A 85 3.66 -12.59 4.56
C VAL A 85 3.57 -13.20 5.95
N ARG A 86 4.59 -13.96 6.34
CA ARG A 86 4.70 -14.62 7.65
C ARG A 86 5.94 -14.11 8.38
N ARG A 87 5.74 -13.59 9.59
CA ARG A 87 6.83 -13.23 10.51
C ARG A 87 7.07 -14.40 11.43
N LEU A 88 8.27 -14.98 11.31
CA LEU A 88 8.71 -16.11 12.11
C LEU A 88 9.88 -15.67 12.98
N VAL A 89 10.04 -16.33 14.11
CA VAL A 89 11.18 -16.19 15.02
C VAL A 89 11.81 -17.56 15.23
N VAL A 90 13.12 -17.57 15.46
CA VAL A 90 13.85 -18.82 15.71
C VAL A 90 13.31 -19.47 16.98
N GLN A 91 13.05 -20.78 16.92
CA GLN A 91 12.57 -21.56 18.07
C GLN A 91 13.68 -21.58 19.14
N GLY A 92 13.52 -20.72 20.16
CA GLY A 92 14.55 -20.42 21.16
C GLY A 92 14.65 -18.91 21.46
N ALA A 93 14.37 -18.04 20.49
CA ALA A 93 14.29 -16.59 20.70
C ALA A 93 13.01 -16.17 21.43
N LEU A 94 11.92 -16.95 21.31
CA LEU A 94 10.64 -16.71 22.00
C LEU A 94 10.74 -16.72 23.53
N ALA A 95 11.77 -17.35 24.10
CA ALA A 95 11.98 -17.37 25.54
C ALA A 95 12.45 -16.02 26.11
N GLN A 96 12.77 -15.05 25.24
CA GLN A 96 13.29 -13.73 25.61
C GLN A 96 12.37 -12.62 25.06
N GLY A 97 11.17 -12.52 25.65
CA GLY A 97 10.34 -11.31 25.64
C GLY A 97 9.82 -10.82 24.28
N ALA A 98 8.65 -11.32 23.84
CA ALA A 98 7.83 -10.62 22.86
C ALA A 98 6.36 -11.10 22.92
N LEU A 99 5.63 -10.64 23.93
CA LEU A 99 4.16 -10.57 23.86
C LEU A 99 3.77 -9.11 23.72
N ALA A 100 3.72 -8.61 22.48
CA ALA A 100 2.90 -7.47 22.10
C ALA A 100 2.94 -7.28 20.59
N GLN A 101 1.98 -7.87 19.87
CA GLN A 101 1.42 -7.25 18.66
C GLN A 101 -0.09 -7.54 18.66
N GLU A 102 -0.88 -6.52 18.97
CA GLU A 102 -2.33 -6.48 18.72
C GLU A 102 -2.58 -6.56 17.20
N PRO A 103 -3.66 -7.19 16.74
CA PRO A 103 -4.00 -7.25 15.32
C PRO A 103 -4.46 -5.87 14.81
N VAL A 104 -3.91 -5.46 13.66
CA VAL A 104 -4.41 -4.32 12.88
C VAL A 104 -5.88 -4.57 12.53
N ALA A 105 -6.76 -3.67 13.01
CA ALA A 105 -8.17 -3.66 12.65
C ALA A 105 -8.31 -3.34 11.16
N GLN A 106 -9.09 -4.17 10.45
CA GLN A 106 -9.60 -3.83 9.12
C GLN A 106 -10.61 -2.70 9.29
N GLU A 107 -10.35 -1.54 8.69
CA GLU A 107 -11.35 -0.47 8.56
C GLU A 107 -12.48 -0.96 7.65
N SER A 108 -13.62 -1.30 8.26
CA SER A 108 -14.90 -1.43 7.57
C SER A 108 -15.45 -0.03 7.31
N VAL A 109 -15.57 0.36 6.05
CA VAL A 109 -16.37 1.54 5.68
C VAL A 109 -17.83 1.26 6.01
N SER A 110 -18.37 1.97 7.01
CA SER A 110 -19.80 2.00 7.29
C SER A 110 -20.45 3.13 6.49
N GLU A 111 -21.15 2.79 5.41
CA GLU A 111 -22.17 3.66 4.81
C GLU A 111 -23.33 3.82 5.81
N GLY A 112 -23.41 4.99 6.44
CA GLY A 112 -24.53 5.40 7.28
C GLY A 112 -25.48 6.29 6.49
N LEU A 113 -26.49 5.68 5.87
CA LEU A 113 -27.71 6.38 5.45
C LEU A 113 -28.53 6.69 6.71
N ALA A 114 -28.79 7.96 6.98
CA ALA A 114 -29.91 8.38 7.84
C ALA A 114 -30.52 9.66 7.28
N ALA A 115 -31.72 9.50 6.71
CA ALA A 115 -32.65 10.57 6.42
C ALA A 115 -33.43 10.95 7.69
N GLU A 116 -34.01 12.16 7.66
CA GLU A 116 -35.03 12.81 8.51
C GLU A 116 -34.49 14.18 8.97
N GLY A 117 -35.14 15.33 8.80
CA GLY A 117 -36.51 15.66 8.43
C GLY A 117 -36.93 16.91 9.24
N LEU A 118 -37.55 17.88 8.56
CA LEU A 118 -38.41 18.96 9.08
C LEU A 118 -37.80 20.27 9.62
N ALA A 119 -37.82 21.27 8.71
CA ALA A 119 -38.50 22.57 8.78
C ALA A 119 -38.44 23.47 10.05
N SER A 120 -38.06 24.73 9.81
CA SER A 120 -38.75 25.89 10.41
C SER A 120 -38.70 27.10 9.47
N GLU A 121 -39.89 27.62 9.16
CA GLU A 121 -40.17 28.86 8.43
C GLU A 121 -39.65 30.10 9.18
N GLY A 122 -39.35 31.20 8.46
CA GLY A 122 -39.12 32.49 9.13
C GLY A 122 -38.62 33.66 8.28
N LEU A 123 -39.59 34.38 7.71
CA LEU A 123 -39.66 35.82 7.42
C LEU A 123 -38.81 36.49 6.31
N ALA A 124 -39.57 37.24 5.50
CA ALA A 124 -39.19 38.11 4.41
C ALA A 124 -38.52 39.42 4.85
N ALA A 125 -37.74 40.01 3.95
CA ALA A 125 -37.61 41.46 3.80
C ALA A 125 -37.31 41.80 2.33
N GLU A 126 -38.19 42.62 1.75
CA GLU A 126 -38.09 43.24 0.42
C GLU A 126 -36.99 44.32 0.38
N GLY A 127 -36.44 44.62 -0.80
CA GLY A 127 -35.56 45.79 -0.96
C GLY A 127 -34.86 45.94 -2.31
N LEU A 128 -35.62 46.37 -3.33
CA LEU A 128 -35.27 47.36 -4.37
C LEU A 128 -33.93 47.28 -5.15
N ALA A 129 -34.09 46.92 -6.43
CA ALA A 129 -33.51 47.49 -7.66
C ALA A 129 -32.29 48.43 -7.60
N ALA A 130 -31.29 48.16 -8.46
CA ALA A 130 -30.73 49.16 -9.38
C ALA A 130 -29.94 48.49 -10.52
N GLU A 131 -30.14 49.05 -11.71
CA GLU A 131 -29.58 48.69 -13.02
C GLU A 131 -28.08 48.97 -13.14
N GLY A 132 -27.43 48.37 -14.15
CA GLY A 132 -26.09 48.80 -14.56
C GLY A 132 -25.36 47.81 -15.46
N LEU A 133 -25.84 47.64 -16.70
CA LEU A 133 -25.05 47.07 -17.79
C LEU A 133 -24.01 48.10 -18.23
N ALA A 134 -22.73 47.78 -18.11
CA ALA A 134 -21.65 48.47 -18.81
C ALA A 134 -20.73 47.44 -19.45
N SER A 135 -21.00 47.14 -20.71
CA SER A 135 -20.06 46.54 -21.65
C SER A 135 -19.31 47.67 -22.35
N ASP A 136 -17.99 47.71 -22.28
CA ASP A 136 -17.21 48.59 -23.14
C ASP A 136 -16.00 47.87 -23.73
N GLY A 137 -15.93 47.93 -25.06
CA GLY A 137 -14.70 48.28 -25.76
C GLY A 137 -13.71 47.18 -26.10
N LEU A 138 -14.06 46.35 -27.08
CA LEU A 138 -13.08 45.67 -27.94
C LEU A 138 -12.44 46.72 -28.88
N ALA A 139 -11.14 46.97 -28.77
CA ALA A 139 -10.36 47.72 -29.77
C ALA A 139 -9.41 46.77 -30.50
N SER A 140 -9.81 46.34 -31.70
CA SER A 140 -8.90 45.74 -32.68
C SER A 140 -8.09 46.83 -33.38
N SER A 141 -6.79 46.59 -33.51
CA SER A 141 -5.88 47.31 -34.40
C SER A 141 -5.45 46.35 -35.51
N LYS A 142 -5.71 46.78 -36.75
CA LYS A 142 -5.28 46.26 -38.06
C LYS A 142 -6.05 45.09 -38.69
#